data_AF-A0A6A4SDC4-F1
#
_entry.id   AF-A0A6A4SDC4-F1
#
_cell.length_a   1.000
_cell.length_b   1.000
_cell.length_c   1.000
_cell.angle_alpha   90.00
_cell.angle_beta   90.00
_cell.angle_gamma   90.00
#
_symmetry.space_group_name_H-M   'P 1'
#
loop_
_entity.id
_entity.type
_entity.pdbx_description
1 polymer ?
#
loop_
_entity_poly.entity_id
_entity_poly.type
_entity_poly.pdbx_seq_one_letter_code
_entity_poly.pdbx_strand_id
1 'polypeptide(L)'
;MKTTLLFLLSLILRTSGESDDLAPASLAATPDSSQLIEYDNLSLSCGDNSSSHGWSVKRFTSVGEQLSSCGEKWGTPTSSGCVLQTVKQPDSAVYWCESPSRQRSNSVNVTVHDKPVVLLSPVLPVAAGDIVTLHCRTKNAPSSLPVAFYKDGSHVSDEPAAHMTIYDVSKSDEGAYTCDVRGLGRSPPGWLFVRDGAAAAAAPTPTVFTAIRCIVVSSPYLISTLLLVSRYRQRPAATVNTLSRLQLSESGRTKRDEVKVGRQRSEVRGQRSDISEE
;
A
#
# COMPACT_ATOMS: atom_id res chain seq x y z
N MET A 1 24.26 -32.42 -9.95
CA MET A 1 23.20 -32.17 -8.94
C MET A 1 23.61 -31.13 -7.88
N LYS A 2 24.85 -31.15 -7.36
CA LYS A 2 25.33 -30.15 -6.38
C LYS A 2 25.49 -28.72 -6.93
N THR A 3 25.93 -28.58 -8.18
CA THR A 3 26.14 -27.26 -8.84
C THR A 3 24.82 -26.55 -9.16
N THR A 4 23.78 -27.30 -9.51
CA THR A 4 22.43 -26.77 -9.74
C THR A 4 21.78 -26.29 -8.44
N LEU A 5 22.03 -26.98 -7.32
CA LEU A 5 21.54 -26.55 -6.00
C LEU A 5 22.19 -25.23 -5.55
N LEU A 6 23.49 -25.07 -5.80
CA LEU A 6 24.23 -23.84 -5.49
C LEU A 6 23.80 -22.67 -6.39
N PHE A 7 23.49 -22.92 -7.67
CA PHE A 7 22.94 -21.91 -8.57
C PHE A 7 21.52 -21.50 -8.20
N LEU A 8 20.70 -22.45 -7.72
CA LEU A 8 19.36 -22.16 -7.22
C LEU A 8 19.43 -21.39 -5.89
N LEU A 9 20.33 -21.77 -4.97
CA LEU A 9 20.57 -21.04 -3.73
C LEU A 9 21.07 -19.61 -3.99
N SER A 10 21.98 -19.41 -4.96
CA SER A 10 22.45 -18.06 -5.31
C SER A 10 21.39 -17.22 -6.02
N LEU A 11 20.47 -17.83 -6.79
CA LEU A 11 19.30 -17.15 -7.34
C LEU A 11 18.28 -16.79 -6.25
N ILE A 12 18.05 -17.69 -5.28
CA ILE A 12 17.13 -17.46 -4.15
C ILE A 12 17.65 -16.33 -3.25
N LEU A 13 18.95 -16.30 -2.93
CA LEU A 13 19.56 -15.19 -2.19
C LEU A 13 19.57 -13.86 -2.97
N ARG A 14 19.59 -13.89 -4.31
CA ARG A 14 19.43 -12.68 -5.13
C ARG A 14 17.99 -12.19 -5.23
N THR A 15 17.00 -13.06 -4.95
CA THR A 15 15.58 -12.69 -4.92
C THR A 15 15.08 -12.33 -3.51
N SER A 16 15.84 -12.62 -2.46
CA SER A 16 15.59 -12.14 -1.10
C SER A 16 16.25 -10.79 -0.83
N GLY A 17 16.36 -9.94 -1.84
CA GLY A 17 16.31 -8.51 -1.57
C GLY A 17 14.95 -8.26 -0.97
N GLU A 18 14.86 -8.42 0.36
CA GLU A 18 13.79 -7.93 1.21
C GLU A 18 13.57 -6.50 0.73
N SER A 19 12.55 -6.34 -0.10
CA SER A 19 11.98 -5.02 -0.30
C SER A 19 11.31 -4.81 1.04
N ASP A 20 12.07 -4.25 1.99
CA ASP A 20 11.50 -3.60 3.15
C ASP A 20 10.38 -2.72 2.56
N ASP A 21 9.14 -3.21 2.67
CA ASP A 21 7.90 -2.52 2.29
C ASP A 21 7.69 -1.39 3.32
N LEU A 22 8.69 -0.53 3.40
CA LEU A 22 8.73 0.62 4.27
C LEU A 22 8.15 1.75 3.45
N ALA A 23 6.92 2.13 3.81
CA ALA A 23 6.25 3.28 3.24
C ALA A 23 7.23 4.47 3.25
N PRO A 24 7.43 5.16 2.12
CA PRO A 24 8.31 6.32 2.06
C PRO A 24 7.82 7.37 3.05
N ALA A 25 8.74 8.13 3.65
CA ALA A 25 8.38 9.18 4.59
C ALA A 25 7.39 10.16 3.95
N SER A 26 6.36 10.54 4.71
CA SER A 26 5.35 11.51 4.31
C SER A 26 5.39 12.65 5.31
N LEU A 27 5.75 13.84 4.84
CA LEU A 27 5.78 15.05 5.65
C LEU A 27 4.35 15.52 5.94
N ALA A 28 4.02 15.63 7.22
CA ALA A 28 2.80 16.23 7.75
C ALA A 28 3.14 17.49 8.55
N ALA A 29 2.29 18.51 8.45
CA ALA A 29 2.39 19.75 9.23
C ALA A 29 1.29 19.81 10.28
N THR A 30 1.60 20.36 11.45
CA THR A 30 0.63 20.62 12.51
C THR A 30 0.82 22.04 13.03
N PRO A 31 -0.20 22.92 12.90
CA PRO A 31 -1.51 22.66 12.29
C PRO A 31 -1.41 22.35 10.78
N ASP A 32 -2.40 21.64 10.24
CA ASP A 32 -2.52 21.37 8.80
C ASP A 32 -2.95 22.65 8.06
N SER A 33 -2.00 23.58 7.92
CA SER A 33 -2.24 24.88 7.29
C SER A 33 -1.04 25.35 6.47
N SER A 34 -1.31 25.76 5.22
CA SER A 34 -0.33 26.41 4.34
C SER A 34 0.01 27.84 4.76
N GLN A 35 -0.75 28.41 5.69
CA GLN A 35 -0.54 29.76 6.21
C GLN A 35 -0.58 29.80 7.73
N LEU A 36 0.30 30.60 8.32
CA LEU A 36 0.37 30.81 9.76
C LEU A 36 0.49 32.30 10.07
N ILE A 37 0.14 32.68 11.30
CA ILE A 37 0.46 34.00 11.82
C ILE A 37 1.84 33.93 12.49
N GLU A 38 2.59 35.03 12.45
CA GLU A 38 3.80 35.12 13.27
C GLU A 38 3.52 34.78 14.73
N TYR A 39 4.51 34.12 15.33
CA TYR A 39 4.49 33.61 16.70
C TYR A 39 3.62 32.36 16.92
N ASP A 40 3.09 31.76 15.87
CA ASP A 40 2.47 30.43 15.94
C ASP A 40 3.51 29.32 16.15
N ASN A 41 3.03 28.16 16.60
CA ASN A 41 3.80 26.93 16.67
C ASN A 41 3.58 26.11 15.39
N LEU A 42 4.67 25.61 14.80
CA LEU A 42 4.66 24.70 13.68
C LEU A 42 5.44 23.43 14.03
N SER A 43 4.76 22.29 13.95
CA SER A 43 5.37 20.97 14.05
C SER A 43 5.35 20.29 12.69
N LEU A 44 6.51 19.79 12.27
CA LEU A 44 6.73 19.08 11.03
C LEU A 44 7.12 17.64 11.37
N SER A 45 6.40 16.66 10.84
CA SER A 45 6.63 15.22 11.13
C SER A 45 6.82 14.45 9.84
N CYS A 46 7.87 13.64 9.77
CA CYS A 46 8.19 12.78 8.63
C CYS A 46 7.43 11.43 8.65
N GLY A 47 6.52 11.24 9.61
CA GLY A 47 5.80 10.00 9.83
C GLY A 47 6.48 9.06 10.82
N ASP A 48 5.75 8.00 11.19
CA ASP A 48 6.23 6.97 12.11
C ASP A 48 7.44 6.25 11.49
N ASN A 49 8.41 5.86 12.32
CA ASN A 49 9.67 5.21 11.91
C ASN A 49 10.70 6.12 11.19
N SER A 50 10.43 7.41 10.98
CA SER A 50 11.40 8.33 10.36
C SER A 50 12.73 8.43 11.13
N SER A 51 12.68 8.29 12.46
CA SER A 51 13.85 8.29 13.34
C SER A 51 14.82 7.14 13.06
N SER A 52 14.31 5.94 12.78
CA SER A 52 15.13 4.74 12.58
C SER A 52 15.85 4.75 11.24
N HIS A 53 15.28 5.45 10.25
CA HIS A 53 15.81 5.56 8.89
C HIS A 53 16.64 6.84 8.67
N GLY A 54 16.81 7.65 9.72
CA GLY A 54 17.65 8.85 9.68
C GLY A 54 17.09 9.97 8.79
N TRP A 55 15.77 10.07 8.65
CA TRP A 55 15.16 11.17 7.89
C TRP A 55 15.33 12.49 8.65
N SER A 56 15.68 13.55 7.92
CA SER A 56 15.76 14.90 8.48
C SER A 56 14.87 15.87 7.72
N VAL A 57 14.26 16.80 8.46
CA VAL A 57 13.46 17.88 7.86
C VAL A 57 14.41 18.93 7.29
N LYS A 58 14.23 19.23 6.01
CA LYS A 58 14.90 20.32 5.32
C LYS A 58 13.91 21.40 4.93
N ARG A 59 14.43 22.60 4.72
CA ARG A 59 13.68 23.71 4.17
C ARG A 59 14.47 24.45 3.11
N PHE A 60 13.73 25.02 2.16
CA PHE A 60 14.20 26.05 1.25
C PHE A 60 13.40 27.32 1.52
N THR A 61 14.05 28.32 2.13
CA THR A 61 13.37 29.57 2.49
C THR A 61 13.07 30.40 1.24
N SER A 62 11.86 30.93 1.12
CA SER A 62 11.54 31.89 0.07
C SER A 62 12.27 33.22 0.30
N VAL A 63 12.50 33.56 1.57
CA VAL A 63 13.28 34.71 2.01
C VAL A 63 14.75 34.32 2.08
N GLY A 64 15.59 34.93 1.24
CA GLY A 64 17.05 34.71 1.23
C GLY A 64 17.53 33.45 0.50
N GLU A 65 16.61 32.68 -0.12
CA GLU A 65 16.91 31.54 -1.01
C GLU A 65 17.91 30.54 -0.45
N GLN A 66 17.73 30.13 0.80
CA GLN A 66 18.70 29.29 1.50
C GLN A 66 18.16 27.90 1.81
N LEU A 67 18.92 26.90 1.38
CA LEU A 67 18.74 25.51 1.78
C LEU A 67 19.36 25.28 3.16
N SER A 68 18.61 24.70 4.09
CA SER A 68 19.11 24.37 5.43
C SER A 68 18.39 23.17 6.05
N SER A 69 19.05 22.51 6.99
CA SER A 69 18.48 21.41 7.78
C SER A 69 17.96 21.91 9.12
N CYS A 70 16.89 21.28 9.63
CA CYS A 70 16.40 21.56 10.97
C CYS A 70 17.49 21.27 12.02
N GLY A 71 17.60 22.14 13.03
CA GLY A 71 18.62 22.08 14.08
C GLY A 71 19.93 22.80 13.76
N GLU A 72 20.14 23.30 12.53
CA GLU A 72 21.31 24.10 12.19
C GLU A 72 21.19 25.54 12.70
N LYS A 73 20.21 26.28 12.17
CA LYS A 73 19.95 27.70 12.49
C LYS A 73 18.48 27.98 12.81
N TRP A 74 17.64 26.95 12.71
CA TRP A 74 16.19 27.06 12.82
C TRP A 74 15.61 25.73 13.27
N GLY A 75 14.48 25.81 13.96
CA GLY A 75 13.77 24.66 14.48
C GLY A 75 14.56 23.85 15.49
N THR A 76 13.83 23.03 16.24
CA THR A 76 14.39 22.05 17.15
C THR A 76 14.07 20.66 16.59
N PRO A 77 15.08 19.84 16.25
CA PRO A 77 14.85 18.50 15.74
C PRO A 77 14.19 17.64 16.83
N THR A 78 13.22 16.84 16.41
CA THR A 78 12.57 15.82 17.27
C THR A 78 12.93 14.43 16.77
N SER A 79 12.46 13.38 17.45
CA SER A 79 12.70 12.01 17.00
C SER A 79 12.19 11.77 15.58
N SER A 80 11.02 12.31 15.23
CA SER A 80 10.36 12.07 13.94
C SER A 80 10.24 13.31 13.04
N GLY A 81 10.91 14.42 13.37
CA GLY A 81 10.71 15.66 12.61
C GLY A 81 11.38 16.91 13.19
N CYS A 82 10.66 18.02 13.16
CA CYS A 82 11.16 19.34 13.51
C CYS A 82 10.06 20.23 14.09
N VAL A 83 10.36 20.97 15.15
CA VAL A 83 9.41 21.90 15.79
C VAL A 83 9.94 23.32 15.78
N LEU A 84 9.12 24.26 15.34
CA LEU A 84 9.33 25.70 15.46
C LEU A 84 8.32 26.24 16.46
N GLN A 85 8.78 26.50 17.69
CA GLN A 85 7.91 27.02 18.76
C GLN A 85 7.33 28.40 18.43
N THR A 86 8.07 29.18 17.65
CA THR A 86 7.69 30.56 17.30
C THR A 86 8.12 30.83 15.87
N VAL A 87 7.20 30.63 14.92
CA VAL A 87 7.45 30.94 13.51
C VAL A 87 7.47 32.44 13.26
N LYS A 88 8.33 32.89 12.36
CA LYS A 88 8.40 34.28 11.89
C LYS A 88 8.35 34.34 10.37
N GLN A 89 8.15 35.53 9.79
CA GLN A 89 8.17 35.73 8.34
C GLN A 89 9.36 35.05 7.61
N PRO A 90 10.61 35.09 8.11
CA PRO A 90 11.76 34.42 7.47
C PRO A 90 11.69 32.88 7.47
N ASP A 91 10.81 32.29 8.28
CA ASP A 91 10.57 30.86 8.26
C ASP A 91 9.66 30.43 7.10
N SER A 92 9.07 31.37 6.35
CA SER A 92 8.31 31.05 5.13
C SER A 92 9.18 30.26 4.14
N ALA A 93 8.77 29.02 3.86
CA ALA A 93 9.62 28.07 3.16
C ALA A 93 8.82 26.90 2.58
N VAL A 94 9.47 26.20 1.65
CA VAL A 94 9.08 24.86 1.26
C VAL A 94 9.82 23.86 2.14
N TYR A 95 9.10 22.95 2.79
CA TYR A 95 9.62 21.94 3.69
C TYR A 95 9.46 20.54 3.10
N TRP A 96 10.42 19.65 3.37
CA TRP A 96 10.35 18.22 3.02
C TRP A 96 11.23 17.40 3.98
N CYS A 97 11.02 16.09 4.01
CA CYS A 97 11.91 15.15 4.67
C CYS A 97 12.89 14.58 3.63
N GLU A 98 14.16 14.47 4.03
CA GLU A 98 15.21 13.86 3.21
C GLU A 98 15.89 12.72 3.96
N SER A 99 16.06 11.58 3.29
CA SER A 99 16.78 10.43 3.84
C SER A 99 18.31 10.58 3.66
N PRO A 100 19.13 9.79 4.38
CA PRO A 100 20.58 9.73 4.15
C PRO A 100 20.94 9.31 2.72
N SER A 101 20.06 8.52 2.08
CA SER A 101 20.16 8.08 0.68
C SER A 101 19.63 9.12 -0.33
N ARG A 102 19.39 10.37 0.09
CA ARG A 102 18.90 11.49 -0.75
C ARG A 102 17.50 11.29 -1.34
N GLN A 103 16.68 10.43 -0.74
CA GLN A 103 15.26 10.32 -1.11
C GLN A 103 14.48 11.46 -0.47
N ARG A 104 13.45 11.95 -1.16
CA ARG A 104 12.64 13.10 -0.74
C ARG A 104 11.17 12.71 -0.57
N SER A 105 10.56 13.14 0.54
CA SER A 105 9.11 13.02 0.76
C SER A 105 8.30 13.97 -0.13
N ASN A 106 6.98 14.01 0.05
CA ASN A 106 6.18 15.16 -0.37
C ASN A 106 6.74 16.46 0.24
N SER A 107 6.46 17.58 -0.43
CA SER A 107 6.79 18.91 0.04
C SER A 107 5.54 19.66 0.47
N VAL A 108 5.66 20.46 1.52
CA VAL A 108 4.62 21.39 1.99
C VAL A 108 5.13 22.82 1.89
N ASN A 109 4.28 23.74 1.45
CA ASN A 109 4.59 25.16 1.39
C ASN A 109 3.88 25.86 2.55
N VAL A 110 4.65 26.49 3.43
CA VAL A 110 4.11 27.24 4.57
C VAL A 110 4.55 28.69 4.45
N THR A 111 3.58 29.59 4.46
CA THR A 111 3.80 31.04 4.45
C THR A 111 3.41 31.64 5.80
N VAL A 112 4.32 32.42 6.39
CA VAL A 112 4.09 33.07 7.68
C VAL A 112 3.77 34.54 7.45
N HIS A 113 2.64 35.00 7.98
CA HIS A 113 2.17 36.37 7.82
C HIS A 113 2.23 37.13 9.14
N ASP A 114 2.74 38.36 9.11
CA ASP A 114 2.50 39.34 10.18
C ASP A 114 1.24 40.14 9.85
N LYS A 115 0.08 39.48 9.99
CA LYS A 115 -1.24 40.06 9.75
C LYS A 115 -2.18 39.73 10.90
N PRO A 116 -3.20 40.56 11.15
CA PRO A 116 -4.18 40.28 12.20
C PRO A 116 -5.08 39.08 11.89
N VAL A 117 -5.23 38.72 10.61
CA VAL A 117 -6.11 37.66 10.12
C VAL A 117 -5.40 36.82 9.07
N VAL A 118 -5.53 35.50 9.16
CA VAL A 118 -5.13 34.54 8.11
C VAL A 118 -6.22 33.50 7.89
N LEU A 119 -6.26 32.92 6.70
CA LEU A 119 -7.06 31.76 6.40
C LEU A 119 -6.20 30.50 6.54
N LEU A 120 -6.65 29.56 7.35
CA LEU A 120 -6.02 28.24 7.47
C LEU A 120 -6.60 27.31 6.41
N SER A 121 -5.84 27.08 5.34
CA SER A 121 -6.15 26.09 4.30
C SER A 121 -5.17 24.92 4.37
N PRO A 122 -5.61 23.67 4.12
CA PRO A 122 -4.75 22.48 4.23
C PRO A 122 -3.42 22.60 3.48
N VAL A 123 -2.34 22.03 4.02
CA VAL A 123 -1.01 22.06 3.36
C VAL A 123 -0.94 21.14 2.14
N LEU A 124 -1.80 20.12 2.07
CA LEU A 124 -1.80 19.10 1.03
C LEU A 124 -3.10 19.14 0.20
N PRO A 125 -3.06 18.69 -1.06
CA PRO A 125 -4.27 18.57 -1.87
C PRO A 125 -5.30 17.63 -1.24
N VAL A 126 -6.54 18.10 -1.16
CA VAL A 126 -7.70 17.38 -0.62
C VAL A 126 -8.27 16.46 -1.69
N ALA A 127 -8.70 15.24 -1.35
CA ALA A 127 -9.28 14.34 -2.34
C ALA A 127 -10.72 14.72 -2.65
N ALA A 128 -11.15 14.52 -3.89
CA ALA A 128 -12.55 14.68 -4.24
C ALA A 128 -13.44 13.74 -3.40
N GLY A 129 -14.57 14.25 -2.91
CA GLY A 129 -15.48 13.57 -1.99
C GLY A 129 -15.18 13.79 -0.50
N ASP A 130 -14.00 14.33 -0.15
CA ASP A 130 -13.66 14.62 1.24
C ASP A 130 -14.46 15.81 1.79
N ILE A 131 -14.42 15.98 3.11
CA ILE A 131 -14.94 17.16 3.80
C ILE A 131 -13.74 18.00 4.24
N VAL A 132 -13.74 19.29 3.90
CA VAL A 132 -12.70 20.23 4.32
C VAL A 132 -13.31 21.38 5.09
N THR A 133 -12.66 21.77 6.18
CA THR A 133 -13.03 22.96 6.96
C THR A 133 -11.94 24.00 6.87
N LEU A 134 -12.28 25.15 6.33
CA LEU A 134 -11.41 26.32 6.27
C LEU A 134 -11.66 27.18 7.51
N HIS A 135 -10.59 27.50 8.24
CA HIS A 135 -10.68 28.31 9.45
C HIS A 135 -10.12 29.72 9.21
N CYS A 136 -10.88 30.74 9.58
CA CYS A 136 -10.38 32.10 9.65
C CYS A 136 -9.81 32.35 11.05
N ARG A 137 -8.50 32.57 11.14
CA ARG A 137 -7.80 32.75 12.42
C ARG A 137 -7.43 34.22 12.60
N THR A 138 -7.77 34.74 13.77
CA THR A 138 -7.38 36.08 14.23
C THR A 138 -6.23 35.99 15.25
N LYS A 139 -5.26 36.92 15.19
CA LYS A 139 -4.08 36.94 16.09
C LYS A 139 -4.46 37.10 17.57
N ASN A 140 -5.39 38.01 17.88
CA ASN A 140 -5.68 38.47 19.25
C ASN A 140 -7.16 38.37 19.66
N ALA A 141 -8.05 37.88 18.80
CA ALA A 141 -9.49 37.83 19.05
C ALA A 141 -9.99 36.38 19.13
N PRO A 142 -11.07 36.10 19.89
CA PRO A 142 -11.71 34.79 19.86
C PRO A 142 -12.31 34.52 18.48
N SER A 143 -12.18 33.26 18.03
CA SER A 143 -12.56 32.73 16.71
C SER A 143 -14.08 32.65 16.45
N SER A 144 -14.89 33.46 17.15
CA SER A 144 -16.36 33.45 17.07
C SER A 144 -16.95 34.77 16.60
N LEU A 145 -16.22 35.51 15.76
CA LEU A 145 -16.73 36.70 15.09
C LEU A 145 -17.42 36.31 13.77
N PRO A 146 -18.45 37.04 13.32
CA PRO A 146 -19.00 36.88 11.99
C PRO A 146 -17.94 37.16 10.93
N VAL A 147 -17.80 36.25 9.96
CA VAL A 147 -16.78 36.29 8.91
C VAL A 147 -17.43 36.07 7.55
N ALA A 148 -17.02 36.86 6.56
CA ALA A 148 -17.39 36.63 5.17
C ALA A 148 -16.28 35.85 4.45
N PHE A 149 -16.63 34.75 3.79
CA PHE A 149 -15.71 33.97 2.97
C PHE A 149 -15.86 34.33 1.50
N TYR A 150 -14.72 34.39 0.81
CA TYR A 150 -14.63 34.66 -0.61
C TYR A 150 -13.76 33.61 -1.29
N LYS A 151 -14.09 33.28 -2.53
CA LYS A 151 -13.31 32.40 -3.39
C LYS A 151 -13.08 33.12 -4.71
N ASP A 152 -11.81 33.21 -5.11
CA ASP A 152 -11.38 33.88 -6.34
C ASP A 152 -11.95 35.30 -6.46
N GLY A 153 -12.07 35.98 -5.30
CA GLY A 153 -12.63 37.33 -5.16
C GLY A 153 -14.16 37.42 -5.09
N SER A 154 -14.88 36.33 -5.37
CA SER A 154 -16.34 36.28 -5.28
C SER A 154 -16.80 35.86 -3.89
N HIS A 155 -17.85 36.49 -3.36
CA HIS A 155 -18.45 36.12 -2.08
C HIS A 155 -19.04 34.70 -2.15
N VAL A 156 -18.81 33.90 -1.11
CA VAL A 156 -19.28 32.51 -1.02
C VAL A 156 -20.29 32.35 0.11
N SER A 157 -19.94 32.80 1.32
CA SER A 157 -20.83 32.71 2.47
C SER A 157 -20.50 33.74 3.56
N ASP A 158 -21.49 34.02 4.40
CA ASP A 158 -21.31 34.73 5.67
C ASP A 158 -21.53 33.74 6.81
N GLU A 159 -20.47 33.44 7.55
CA GLU A 159 -20.51 32.48 8.65
C GLU A 159 -20.54 33.19 10.00
N PRO A 160 -21.43 32.81 10.93
CA PRO A 160 -21.42 33.35 12.29
C PRO A 160 -20.23 32.83 13.10
N ALA A 161 -19.66 31.70 12.69
CA ALA A 161 -18.43 31.16 13.23
C ALA A 161 -17.26 31.48 12.30
N ALA A 162 -16.03 31.57 12.83
CA ALA A 162 -14.85 31.83 12.00
C ALA A 162 -14.37 30.59 11.21
N HIS A 163 -15.30 29.76 10.70
CA HIS A 163 -14.98 28.62 9.85
C HIS A 163 -16.09 28.36 8.85
N MET A 164 -15.71 27.81 7.70
CA MET A 164 -16.60 27.33 6.65
C MET A 164 -16.26 25.87 6.37
N THR A 165 -17.27 25.04 6.15
CA THR A 165 -17.08 23.63 5.76
C THR A 165 -17.59 23.41 4.35
N ILE A 166 -16.75 22.83 3.50
CA ILE A 166 -17.09 22.39 2.16
C ILE A 166 -17.27 20.87 2.24
N TYR A 167 -18.49 20.42 1.92
CA TYR A 167 -18.84 19.00 1.89
C TYR A 167 -18.74 18.49 0.45
N ASP A 168 -18.37 17.22 0.29
CA ASP A 168 -18.26 16.55 -1.02
C ASP A 168 -17.37 17.34 -1.99
N VAL A 169 -16.12 17.56 -1.58
CA VAL A 169 -15.15 18.38 -2.31
C VAL A 169 -15.03 17.93 -3.77
N SER A 170 -15.06 18.88 -4.70
CA SER A 170 -15.01 18.65 -6.13
C SER A 170 -13.93 19.50 -6.79
N LYS A 171 -13.60 19.21 -8.06
CA LYS A 171 -12.62 20.03 -8.80
C LYS A 171 -13.07 21.49 -8.95
N SER A 172 -14.38 21.75 -8.93
CA SER A 172 -14.89 23.12 -8.94
C SER A 172 -14.64 23.86 -7.65
N ASP A 173 -14.30 23.21 -6.53
CA ASP A 173 -14.00 23.86 -5.26
C ASP A 173 -12.53 24.34 -5.16
N GLU A 174 -11.66 23.89 -6.05
CA GLU A 174 -10.30 24.38 -6.16
C GLU A 174 -10.28 25.90 -6.43
N GLY A 175 -9.40 26.62 -5.74
CA GLY A 175 -9.28 28.07 -5.89
C GLY A 175 -8.57 28.77 -4.73
N ALA A 176 -8.49 30.10 -4.81
CA ALA A 176 -7.91 30.96 -3.80
C ALA A 176 -9.00 31.51 -2.88
N TYR A 177 -9.01 31.07 -1.62
CA TYR A 177 -9.97 31.48 -0.61
C TYR A 177 -9.43 32.62 0.25
N THR A 178 -10.30 33.53 0.68
CA THR A 178 -9.99 34.57 1.68
C THR A 178 -11.14 34.68 2.67
N CYS A 179 -10.83 35.12 3.88
CA CYS A 179 -11.84 35.49 4.87
C CYS A 179 -11.73 36.98 5.23
N ASP A 180 -12.87 37.62 5.46
CA ASP A 180 -12.96 39.04 5.81
C ASP A 180 -13.67 39.20 7.14
N VAL A 181 -12.95 39.75 8.11
CA VAL A 181 -13.44 39.98 9.46
C VAL A 181 -13.70 41.46 9.62
N ARG A 182 -14.94 41.82 9.95
CA ARG A 182 -15.33 43.24 10.14
C ARG A 182 -14.42 43.91 11.17
N GLY A 183 -13.75 44.99 10.76
CA GLY A 183 -12.84 45.76 11.60
C GLY A 183 -11.39 45.27 11.65
N LEU A 184 -11.10 44.03 11.21
CA LEU A 184 -9.72 43.52 11.10
C LEU A 184 -9.26 43.37 9.64
N GLY A 185 -10.19 43.35 8.69
CA GLY A 185 -9.95 43.30 7.26
C GLY A 185 -9.84 41.89 6.69
N ARG A 186 -9.40 41.82 5.44
CA ARG A 186 -9.32 40.59 4.65
C ARG A 186 -7.98 39.88 4.80
N SER A 187 -8.04 38.56 4.96
CA SER A 187 -6.87 37.68 5.01
C SER A 187 -6.09 37.66 3.68
N PRO A 188 -4.81 37.26 3.69
CA PRO A 188 -4.15 36.77 2.49
C PRO A 188 -4.92 35.60 1.84
N PRO A 189 -4.75 35.37 0.53
CA PRO A 189 -5.39 34.26 -0.17
C PRO A 189 -4.74 32.92 0.17
N GLY A 190 -5.51 31.98 0.71
CA GLY A 190 -5.15 30.58 0.94
C GLY A 190 -5.62 29.69 -0.20
N TRP A 191 -4.71 28.94 -0.81
CA TRP A 191 -5.07 28.01 -1.88
C TRP A 191 -5.65 26.72 -1.30
N LEU A 192 -6.75 26.27 -1.88
CA LEU A 192 -7.30 24.92 -1.71
C LEU A 192 -7.05 24.15 -3.00
N PHE A 193 -6.21 23.12 -2.95
CA PHE A 193 -5.93 22.23 -4.08
C PHE A 193 -6.78 20.97 -3.97
N VAL A 194 -7.34 20.52 -5.09
CA VAL A 194 -8.16 19.31 -5.16
C VAL A 194 -7.49 18.30 -6.08
N ARG A 195 -7.21 17.12 -5.53
CA ARG A 195 -6.78 15.95 -6.31
C ARG A 195 -7.99 15.11 -6.67
N ASP A 196 -8.00 14.58 -7.88
CA ASP A 196 -8.99 13.59 -8.28
C ASP A 196 -8.94 12.43 -7.28
N GLY A 197 -10.09 12.02 -6.74
CA GLY A 197 -10.16 10.83 -5.93
C GLY A 197 -9.60 9.68 -6.74
N ALA A 198 -8.55 9.02 -6.23
CA ALA A 198 -8.01 7.85 -6.89
C ALA A 198 -9.15 6.83 -7.01
N ALA A 199 -9.75 6.76 -8.20
CA ALA A 199 -10.62 5.65 -8.59
C ALA A 199 -9.85 4.40 -8.16
N ALA A 200 -10.38 3.73 -7.13
CA ALA A 200 -9.73 2.67 -6.36
C ALA A 200 -8.74 1.94 -7.27
N ALA A 201 -7.44 2.12 -6.98
CA ALA A 201 -6.35 1.57 -7.79
C ALA A 201 -6.76 0.17 -8.21
N ALA A 202 -7.08 0.03 -9.50
CA ALA A 202 -7.45 -1.25 -10.07
C ALA A 202 -6.37 -2.22 -9.62
N ALA A 203 -6.78 -3.28 -8.92
CA ALA A 203 -5.91 -4.27 -8.31
C ALA A 203 -4.72 -4.54 -9.24
N PRO A 204 -3.47 -4.59 -8.73
CA PRO A 204 -2.28 -4.67 -9.58
C PRO A 204 -2.48 -5.82 -10.56
N THR A 205 -2.68 -5.45 -11.83
CA THR A 205 -2.75 -6.42 -12.92
C THR A 205 -1.49 -7.26 -12.81
N PRO A 206 -1.59 -8.60 -12.77
CA PRO A 206 -0.42 -9.44 -12.59
C PRO A 206 0.59 -9.08 -13.67
N THR A 207 1.70 -8.47 -13.27
CA THR A 207 2.76 -8.11 -14.19
C THR A 207 3.31 -9.41 -14.80
N VAL A 208 3.81 -9.32 -16.02
CA VAL A 208 4.41 -10.45 -16.74
C VAL A 208 5.43 -11.20 -15.87
N PHE A 209 6.11 -10.50 -14.95
CA PHE A 209 7.01 -11.10 -13.97
C PHE A 209 6.32 -12.02 -12.96
N THR A 210 5.13 -11.68 -12.46
CA THR A 210 4.33 -12.55 -11.58
C THR A 210 3.90 -13.81 -12.31
N ALA A 211 3.47 -13.69 -13.57
CA ALA A 211 3.13 -14.83 -14.42
C ALA A 211 4.35 -15.73 -14.70
N ILE A 212 5.51 -15.14 -15.03
CA ILE A 212 6.78 -15.87 -15.23
C ILE A 212 7.17 -16.60 -13.94
N ARG A 213 7.07 -15.95 -12.76
CA ARG A 213 7.35 -16.59 -11.47
C ARG A 213 6.44 -17.80 -11.23
N CYS A 214 5.13 -17.68 -11.48
CA CYS A 214 4.20 -18.80 -11.35
C CYS A 214 4.53 -19.96 -12.29
N ILE A 215 4.92 -19.69 -13.54
CA ILE A 215 5.29 -20.73 -14.52
C ILE A 215 6.58 -21.44 -14.10
N VAL A 216 7.61 -20.69 -13.68
CA VAL A 216 8.89 -21.26 -13.25
C VAL A 216 8.72 -22.15 -12.00
N VAL A 217 7.86 -21.75 -11.07
CA VAL A 217 7.59 -22.53 -9.85
C VAL A 217 6.70 -23.74 -10.13
N SER A 218 5.67 -23.62 -10.98
CA SER A 218 4.71 -24.71 -11.25
C SER A 218 5.22 -25.76 -12.25
N SER A 219 6.07 -25.37 -13.19
CA SER A 219 6.65 -26.25 -14.21
C SER A 219 7.32 -27.52 -13.66
N PRO A 220 8.19 -27.48 -12.63
CA PRO A 220 8.80 -28.70 -12.09
C PRO A 220 7.77 -29.65 -11.45
N TYR A 221 6.70 -29.13 -10.83
CA TYR A 221 5.64 -29.96 -10.27
C TYR A 221 4.80 -30.61 -11.37
N LEU A 222 4.45 -29.88 -12.43
CA LEU A 222 3.72 -30.40 -13.59
C LEU A 222 4.52 -31.48 -14.34
N ILE A 223 5.83 -31.27 -14.52
CA ILE A 223 6.69 -32.26 -15.16
C ILE A 223 6.79 -33.52 -14.29
N SER A 224 6.93 -33.38 -12.97
CA SER A 224 6.98 -34.50 -12.03
C SER A 224 5.70 -35.33 -12.06
N THR A 225 4.52 -34.70 -12.03
CA THR A 225 3.24 -35.42 -12.08
C THR A 225 3.03 -36.12 -13.43
N LEU A 226 3.40 -35.49 -14.55
CA LEU A 226 3.34 -36.14 -15.87
C LEU A 226 4.30 -37.31 -16.00
N LEU A 227 5.49 -37.24 -15.41
CA LEU A 227 6.43 -38.36 -15.35
C LEU A 227 5.89 -39.50 -14.49
N LEU A 228 5.26 -39.19 -13.35
CA LEU A 228 4.62 -40.21 -12.51
C LEU A 228 3.41 -40.86 -13.20
N VAL A 229 2.57 -40.07 -13.87
CA VAL A 229 1.40 -40.57 -14.62
C VAL A 229 1.82 -41.37 -15.85
N SER A 230 2.85 -40.95 -16.58
CA SER A 230 3.37 -41.72 -17.71
C SER A 230 4.00 -43.03 -17.24
N ARG A 231 4.74 -43.04 -16.13
CA ARG A 231 5.26 -44.26 -15.51
C ARG A 231 4.15 -45.15 -14.95
N TYR A 232 3.07 -44.58 -14.44
CA TYR A 232 1.89 -45.31 -13.99
C TYR A 232 1.16 -45.97 -15.17
N ARG A 233 0.95 -45.23 -16.27
CA ARG A 233 0.35 -45.77 -17.51
C ARG A 233 1.25 -46.78 -18.23
N GLN A 234 2.57 -46.65 -18.07
CA GLN A 234 3.56 -47.57 -18.62
C GLN A 234 3.82 -48.78 -17.71
N ARG A 235 3.24 -48.86 -16.50
CA ARG A 235 3.20 -50.13 -15.77
C ARG A 235 2.20 -51.03 -16.50
N PRO A 236 2.65 -52.09 -17.20
CA PRO A 236 1.72 -53.08 -17.69
C PRO A 236 1.05 -53.70 -16.47
N ALA A 237 -0.25 -53.93 -16.54
CA ALA A 237 -0.89 -54.91 -15.67
C ALA A 237 -0.18 -56.25 -15.90
N ALA A 238 0.80 -56.58 -15.06
CA ALA A 238 1.44 -57.88 -15.03
C ALA A 238 0.51 -58.86 -14.32
N THR A 239 -0.61 -59.19 -14.95
CA THR A 239 -1.41 -60.38 -14.65
C THR A 239 -2.20 -60.71 -15.90
N VAL A 240 -2.31 -62.00 -16.24
CA VAL A 240 -2.90 -62.59 -17.46
C VAL A 240 -1.91 -62.72 -18.64
N ASN A 241 -0.95 -63.65 -18.53
CA ASN A 241 -0.57 -64.56 -19.63
C ASN A 241 0.42 -65.67 -19.19
N THR A 242 0.24 -66.22 -17.99
CA THR A 242 0.97 -67.40 -17.50
C THR A 242 0.07 -68.65 -17.48
N LEU A 243 -0.84 -68.77 -18.43
CA LEU A 243 -1.58 -70.01 -18.72
C LEU A 243 -1.46 -70.49 -20.17
N SER A 244 -0.73 -69.75 -21.01
CA SER A 244 -0.48 -70.12 -22.41
C SER A 244 0.77 -71.01 -22.58
N ARG A 245 1.58 -71.20 -21.52
CA ARG A 245 2.84 -71.98 -21.57
C ARG A 245 2.79 -73.38 -20.95
N LEU A 246 1.66 -73.78 -20.34
CA LEU A 246 1.46 -75.18 -19.91
C LEU A 246 0.59 -76.01 -20.86
N GLN A 247 0.07 -75.42 -21.95
CA GLN A 247 -0.70 -76.14 -22.97
C GLN A 247 0.12 -76.60 -24.19
N LEU A 248 1.44 -76.42 -24.19
CA LEU A 248 2.34 -76.93 -25.24
C LEU A 248 3.08 -78.22 -24.85
N SER A 249 2.81 -78.80 -23.67
CA SER A 249 3.52 -79.97 -23.16
C SER A 249 2.72 -81.29 -23.19
N GLU A 250 1.44 -81.31 -23.60
CA GLU A 250 0.61 -82.53 -23.41
C GLU A 250 -0.38 -82.85 -24.53
N SER A 251 -0.16 -82.36 -25.76
CA SER A 251 -0.96 -82.79 -26.93
C SER A 251 -0.09 -83.51 -27.95
N GLY A 252 0.45 -84.65 -27.54
CA GLY A 252 1.29 -85.53 -28.34
C GLY A 252 1.00 -87.01 -28.10
N ARG A 253 -0.28 -87.44 -28.10
CA ARG A 253 -0.71 -88.78 -28.57
C ARG A 253 -2.22 -89.03 -28.43
N THR A 254 -2.88 -89.00 -29.59
CA THR A 254 -3.88 -89.95 -30.09
C THR A 254 -5.24 -90.22 -29.39
N LYS A 255 -6.28 -89.99 -30.22
CA LYS A 255 -7.46 -90.85 -30.52
C LYS A 255 -8.75 -90.66 -29.70
N ARG A 256 -9.80 -90.30 -30.48
CA ARG A 256 -11.04 -91.07 -30.71
C ARG A 256 -12.14 -91.04 -29.63
N ASP A 257 -13.29 -90.54 -30.07
CA ASP A 257 -14.70 -90.82 -29.71
C ASP A 257 -15.30 -90.49 -28.33
N GLU A 258 -16.50 -89.88 -28.41
CA GLU A 258 -17.74 -90.06 -27.61
C GLU A 258 -17.75 -89.75 -26.09
N VAL A 259 -18.53 -88.78 -25.57
CA VAL A 259 -20.00 -88.69 -25.30
C VAL A 259 -20.33 -88.80 -23.78
N LYS A 260 -21.30 -87.97 -23.34
CA LYS A 260 -22.17 -88.00 -22.13
C LYS A 260 -21.56 -87.67 -20.74
N VAL A 261 -22.01 -86.63 -20.02
CA VAL A 261 -23.26 -86.39 -19.23
C VAL A 261 -23.09 -86.66 -17.72
N GLY A 262 -23.57 -85.73 -16.89
CA GLY A 262 -23.88 -85.88 -15.44
C GLY A 262 -23.06 -84.90 -14.57
N ARG A 263 -23.58 -83.83 -13.96
CA ARG A 263 -24.63 -83.61 -12.92
C ARG A 263 -24.15 -83.82 -11.46
N GLN A 264 -24.55 -82.86 -10.60
CA GLN A 264 -24.50 -82.72 -9.11
C GLN A 264 -23.23 -82.08 -8.53
N ARG A 265 -23.24 -81.04 -7.67
CA ARG A 265 -24.08 -80.48 -6.56
C ARG A 265 -23.30 -80.62 -5.24
N SER A 266 -23.36 -79.55 -4.43
CA SER A 266 -23.03 -79.39 -2.98
C SER A 266 -21.94 -78.31 -2.80
N GLU A 267 -22.15 -77.10 -2.28
CA GLU A 267 -22.92 -76.56 -1.14
C GLU A 267 -22.36 -76.98 0.24
N VAL A 268 -21.56 -76.09 0.87
CA VAL A 268 -21.31 -75.85 2.33
C VAL A 268 -20.52 -74.52 2.37
N ARG A 269 -20.97 -73.33 2.83
CA ARG A 269 -21.58 -72.79 4.08
C ARG A 269 -20.63 -72.66 5.30
N GLY A 270 -20.50 -71.42 5.80
CA GLY A 270 -20.21 -71.09 7.21
C GLY A 270 -19.07 -70.07 7.37
N GLN A 271 -19.35 -68.75 7.50
CA GLN A 271 -19.67 -67.97 8.74
C GLN A 271 -18.42 -67.57 9.56
N ARG A 272 -18.13 -66.27 9.72
CA ARG A 272 -18.57 -65.31 10.78
C ARG A 272 -17.64 -65.44 12.01
N SER A 273 -17.00 -64.42 12.55
CA SER A 273 -17.45 -63.26 13.38
C SER A 273 -16.20 -62.38 13.66
N ASP A 274 -16.21 -61.04 13.64
CA ASP A 274 -16.72 -60.06 14.64
C ASP A 274 -16.17 -60.18 16.08
N ILE A 275 -16.01 -59.00 16.73
CA ILE A 275 -15.70 -58.69 18.16
C ILE A 275 -14.22 -58.27 18.40
N SER A 276 -13.84 -57.22 19.14
CA SER A 276 -14.50 -56.09 19.83
C SER A 276 -13.43 -55.09 20.32
N GLU A 277 -13.88 -53.86 20.61
CA GLU A 277 -13.56 -52.99 21.76
C GLU A 277 -12.24 -53.21 22.54
N GLU A 278 -11.42 -52.16 22.66
CA GLU A 278 -11.29 -51.28 23.85
C GLU A 278 -10.52 -49.99 23.47
#